data_AF-A0AAW8GTH6-F1
#
_entry.id   AF-A0AAW8GTH6-F1
#
_cell.length_a   1.000
_cell.length_b   1.000
_cell.length_c   1.000
_cell.angle_alpha   90.00
_cell.angle_beta   90.00
_cell.angle_gamma   90.00
#
_symmetry.space_group_name_H-M   'P 1'
#
loop_
_entity.id
_entity.type
_entity.pdbx_description
1 polymer ?
#
loop_
_entity_poly.entity_id
_entity_poly.type
_entity_poly.pdbx_seq_one_letter_code
_entity_poly.pdbx_strand_id
1 'polypeptide(L)'
;MEELTVQAFIKGEWIDIGIISFPKSSQHNFRVTELNYLSDYALEHHDKDDFHAVSLNHPVSFFFNDMGKPRWLKFLDDIMPSGASRRYWVKYLDIEDLSSDEQDYVLLKFGTMSPIGNSNHLA
;
A
#
# COMPACT_ATOMS: atom_id res chain seq x y z
N MET A 1 -0.26 1.28 15.94
CA MET A 1 0.23 0.72 14.67
C MET A 1 -0.73 1.21 13.61
N GLU A 2 -0.21 1.81 12.56
CA GLU A 2 -1.01 2.34 11.46
C GLU A 2 -1.17 1.27 10.38
N GLU A 3 -2.30 1.27 9.69
CA GLU A 3 -2.65 0.29 8.67
C GLU A 3 -3.42 0.96 7.54
N LEU A 4 -3.31 0.40 6.33
CA LEU A 4 -4.05 0.81 5.14
C LEU A 4 -4.64 -0.43 4.46
N THR A 5 -5.89 -0.34 4.03
CA THR A 5 -6.57 -1.41 3.30
C THR A 5 -6.18 -1.34 1.84
N VAL A 6 -5.66 -2.43 1.28
CA VAL A 6 -5.43 -2.56 -0.15
C VAL A 6 -6.70 -3.07 -0.80
N GLN A 7 -7.20 -2.32 -1.78
CA GLN A 7 -8.32 -2.71 -2.62
C GLN A 7 -7.83 -2.93 -4.05
N ALA A 8 -8.35 -3.96 -4.72
CA ALA A 8 -8.14 -4.17 -6.15
C ALA A 8 -9.43 -3.92 -6.93
N PHE A 9 -9.31 -3.37 -8.14
CA PHE A 9 -10.47 -3.21 -9.02
C PHE A 9 -10.63 -4.45 -9.92
N ILE A 10 -11.49 -5.37 -9.50
CA ILE A 10 -11.67 -6.68 -10.15
C ILE A 10 -13.11 -6.79 -10.65
N LYS A 11 -13.28 -7.09 -11.94
CA LYS A 11 -14.60 -7.30 -12.58
C LYS A 11 -15.60 -6.14 -12.40
N GLY A 12 -15.11 -4.91 -12.26
CA GLY A 12 -15.95 -3.73 -12.14
C GLY A 12 -16.26 -3.32 -10.69
N GLU A 13 -15.69 -4.01 -9.71
CA GLU A 13 -15.90 -3.75 -8.29
C GLU A 13 -14.57 -3.54 -7.57
N TRP A 14 -14.58 -2.66 -6.57
CA TRP A 14 -13.47 -2.53 -5.62
C TRP A 14 -13.63 -3.60 -4.55
N ILE A 15 -12.61 -4.44 -4.41
CA ILE A 15 -12.59 -5.54 -3.46
C ILE A 15 -11.41 -5.33 -2.52
N ASP A 16 -11.65 -5.42 -1.22
CA ASP A 16 -10.57 -5.46 -0.23
C ASP A 16 -9.79 -6.77 -0.41
N ILE A 17 -8.49 -6.66 -0.66
CA ILE A 17 -7.62 -7.82 -0.93
C ILE A 17 -6.61 -8.06 0.19
N GLY A 18 -6.25 -7.04 0.95
CA GLY A 18 -5.27 -7.15 2.02
C GLY A 18 -5.09 -5.89 2.83
N ILE A 19 -4.20 -5.96 3.80
CA ILE A 19 -3.81 -4.87 4.70
C ILE A 19 -2.31 -4.65 4.58
N ILE A 20 -1.91 -3.39 4.46
CA ILE A 20 -0.53 -2.96 4.65
C ILE A 20 -0.40 -2.37 6.05
N SER A 21 0.41 -3.01 6.89
CA SER A 21 0.67 -2.56 8.26
C SER A 21 2.02 -1.86 8.34
N PHE A 22 2.10 -0.83 9.18
CA PHE A 22 3.32 -0.07 9.48
C PHE A 22 3.75 -0.35 10.93
N PRO A 23 4.44 -1.47 11.21
CA PRO A 23 4.69 -1.96 12.57
C PRO A 23 5.51 -1.00 13.44
N LYS A 24 6.31 -0.11 12.83
CA LYS A 24 7.13 0.88 13.53
C LYS A 24 6.53 2.29 13.53
N SER A 25 5.26 2.47 13.14
CA SER A 25 4.62 3.79 13.06
C SER A 25 4.59 4.53 14.40
N SER A 26 4.47 3.82 15.53
CA SER A 26 4.52 4.43 16.88
C SER A 26 5.86 5.08 17.21
N GLN A 27 6.93 4.73 16.48
CA GLN A 27 8.27 5.29 16.58
C GLN A 27 8.53 6.32 15.47
N HIS A 28 7.48 6.79 14.79
CA HIS A 28 7.55 7.71 13.64
C HIS A 28 8.41 7.14 12.50
N ASN A 29 8.45 5.81 12.36
CA ASN A 29 9.15 5.11 11.29
C ASN A 29 8.16 4.35 10.41
N PHE A 30 7.94 4.88 9.21
CA PHE A 30 7.00 4.35 8.22
C PHE A 30 7.71 3.58 7.09
N ARG A 31 9.03 3.37 7.20
CA ARG A 31 9.84 2.63 6.20
C ARG A 31 9.82 1.13 6.37
N VAL A 32 9.18 0.64 7.42
CA VAL A 32 8.93 -0.79 7.63
C VAL A 32 7.46 -1.04 7.36
N THR A 33 7.19 -1.91 6.39
CA THR A 33 5.85 -2.25 5.93
C THR A 33 5.70 -3.77 5.83
N GLU A 34 4.51 -4.26 6.16
CA GLU A 34 4.13 -5.66 6.03
C GLU A 34 2.85 -5.76 5.20
N LEU A 35 2.75 -6.76 4.33
CA LEU A 35 1.55 -7.01 3.52
C LEU A 35 0.90 -8.32 3.94
N ASN A 36 -0.35 -8.25 4.38
CA ASN A 36 -1.14 -9.43 4.68
C ASN A 36 -2.40 -9.44 3.80
N TYR A 37 -2.53 -10.42 2.92
CA TYR A 37 -3.78 -10.64 2.20
C TYR A 37 -4.89 -11.04 3.20
N LEU A 38 -6.13 -10.66 2.93
CA LEU A 38 -7.26 -11.10 3.74
C LEU A 38 -7.38 -12.63 3.66
N SER A 39 -7.63 -13.30 4.78
CA SER A 39 -7.62 -14.77 4.85
C SER A 39 -8.53 -15.44 3.83
N ASP A 40 -9.76 -14.93 3.68
CA ASP A 40 -10.75 -15.47 2.73
C ASP A 40 -10.29 -15.24 1.28
N TYR A 41 -9.71 -14.08 0.99
CA TYR A 41 -9.16 -13.74 -0.32
C TYR A 41 -7.94 -14.62 -0.66
N ALA A 42 -7.03 -14.79 0.29
CA ALA A 42 -5.85 -15.64 0.13
C ALA A 42 -6.23 -17.11 -0.08
N LEU A 43 -7.30 -17.59 0.57
CA LEU A 43 -7.82 -18.94 0.39
C LEU A 43 -8.34 -19.16 -1.05
N GLU A 44 -9.04 -18.18 -1.62
CA GLU A 44 -9.60 -18.29 -2.98
C GLU A 44 -8.56 -18.12 -4.09
N HIS A 45 -7.48 -17.38 -3.81
CA HIS A 45 -6.57 -16.88 -4.84
C HIS A 45 -5.09 -17.22 -4.58
N HIS A 46 -4.82 -18.19 -3.71
CA HIS A 46 -3.47 -18.61 -3.36
C HIS A 46 -2.57 -18.85 -4.59
N ASP A 47 -1.33 -18.37 -4.50
CA ASP A 47 -0.27 -18.46 -5.52
C ASP A 47 -0.56 -17.71 -6.85
N LYS A 48 -1.65 -16.94 -6.93
CA LYS A 48 -1.84 -16.03 -8.07
C LYS A 48 -0.90 -14.83 -7.98
N ASP A 49 -0.30 -14.48 -9.11
CA ASP A 49 0.60 -13.34 -9.31
C ASP A 49 0.06 -12.35 -10.38
N ASP A 50 -1.19 -12.53 -10.79
CA ASP A 50 -1.88 -11.71 -11.80
C ASP A 50 -2.61 -10.52 -11.17
N PHE A 51 -3.73 -10.10 -11.76
CA PHE A 51 -4.56 -9.00 -11.26
C PHE A 51 -5.16 -9.23 -9.86
N HIS A 52 -5.02 -10.42 -9.28
CA HIS A 52 -5.40 -10.68 -7.89
C HIS A 52 -4.32 -10.27 -6.88
N ALA A 53 -3.07 -10.11 -7.32
CA ALA A 53 -1.94 -9.75 -6.47
C ALA A 53 -1.69 -8.23 -6.48
N VAL A 54 -1.13 -7.71 -5.39
CA VAL A 54 -0.73 -6.29 -5.30
C VAL A 54 0.43 -5.94 -6.25
N SER A 55 1.23 -6.95 -6.62
CA SER A 55 2.41 -6.84 -7.47
C SER A 55 2.89 -8.22 -7.88
N LEU A 56 3.54 -8.33 -9.04
CA LEU A 56 4.23 -9.56 -9.50
C LEU A 56 5.24 -10.11 -8.48
N ASN A 57 5.88 -9.23 -7.69
CA ASN A 57 6.87 -9.65 -6.70
C ASN A 57 6.24 -10.06 -5.36
N HIS A 58 4.92 -9.94 -5.22
CA HIS A 58 4.18 -10.23 -3.99
C HIS A 58 2.91 -11.02 -4.35
N PRO A 59 3.03 -12.29 -4.80
CA PRO A 59 1.89 -13.14 -5.10
C PRO A 59 0.99 -13.33 -3.88
N VAL A 60 -0.26 -13.73 -4.12
CA VAL A 60 -1.24 -13.97 -3.06
C VAL A 60 -0.77 -15.13 -2.17
N SER A 61 -0.44 -14.81 -0.92
CA SER A 61 0.10 -15.74 0.07
C SER A 61 -0.65 -15.62 1.39
N PHE A 62 -0.73 -16.72 2.14
CA PHE A 62 -1.28 -16.73 3.49
C PHE A 62 -0.43 -15.98 4.50
N PHE A 63 0.88 -15.87 4.24
CA PHE A 63 1.81 -15.23 5.17
C PHE A 63 2.72 -14.27 4.42
N PHE A 64 2.94 -13.12 5.02
CA PHE A 64 3.98 -12.21 4.59
C PHE A 64 5.37 -12.83 4.82
N ASN A 65 6.24 -12.73 3.82
CA ASN A 65 7.63 -13.16 3.93
C ASN A 65 8.54 -12.05 3.41
N ASP A 66 9.18 -11.34 4.33
CA ASP A 66 10.16 -10.28 4.05
C ASP A 66 11.59 -10.81 3.89
N MET A 67 11.77 -12.14 3.84
CA MET A 67 13.06 -12.83 3.87
C MET A 67 13.94 -12.40 5.05
N GLY A 68 13.33 -12.04 6.18
CA GLY A 68 14.00 -11.56 7.38
C GLY A 68 14.56 -10.15 7.27
N LYS A 69 14.08 -9.34 6.31
CA LYS A 69 14.53 -7.97 6.07
C LYS A 69 13.33 -7.01 6.02
N PRO A 70 12.89 -6.49 7.18
CA PRO A 70 11.77 -5.56 7.24
C PRO A 70 12.11 -4.29 6.47
N ARG A 71 11.29 -3.94 5.49
CA ARG A 71 11.58 -2.84 4.56
C ARG A 71 10.33 -2.28 3.92
N TRP A 72 10.51 -1.19 3.20
CA TRP A 72 9.52 -0.60 2.34
C TRP A 72 9.15 -1.53 1.18
N LEU A 73 7.85 -1.76 0.99
CA LEU A 73 7.30 -2.47 -0.14
C LEU A 73 7.37 -1.59 -1.39
N LYS A 74 8.27 -1.93 -2.31
CA LYS A 74 8.58 -1.09 -3.49
C LYS A 74 7.39 -0.79 -4.40
N PHE A 75 6.39 -1.67 -4.46
CA PHE A 75 5.22 -1.41 -5.30
C PHE A 75 4.41 -0.19 -4.82
N LEU A 76 4.60 0.24 -3.57
CA LEU A 76 3.98 1.46 -3.05
C LEU A 76 4.46 2.69 -3.83
N ASP A 77 5.71 2.68 -4.30
CA ASP A 77 6.27 3.78 -5.10
C ASP A 77 5.55 3.93 -6.45
N ASP A 78 4.95 2.86 -6.97
CA ASP A 78 4.23 2.86 -8.26
C ASP A 78 2.85 3.53 -8.14
N ILE A 79 2.25 3.54 -6.95
CA ILE A 79 0.95 4.16 -6.69
C ILE A 79 1.06 5.53 -6.00
N MET A 80 2.21 5.83 -5.38
CA MET A 80 2.42 7.10 -4.70
C MET A 80 2.37 8.28 -5.68
N PRO A 81 1.72 9.41 -5.30
CA PRO A 81 1.81 10.63 -6.08
C PRO A 81 3.27 11.12 -6.12
N SER A 82 3.74 11.48 -7.31
CA SER A 82 5.10 11.95 -7.55
C SER A 82 5.14 13.32 -8.24
N GLY A 83 6.31 13.97 -8.25
CA GLY A 83 6.53 15.23 -8.95
C GLY A 83 5.57 16.35 -8.54
N ALA A 84 4.83 16.89 -9.52
CA ALA A 84 3.87 17.98 -9.29
C ALA A 84 2.66 17.55 -8.44
N SER A 85 2.17 16.32 -8.63
CA SER A 85 1.06 15.77 -7.84
C SER A 85 1.44 15.68 -6.37
N ARG A 86 2.64 15.17 -6.07
CA ARG A 86 3.17 15.13 -4.70
C ARG A 86 3.18 16.51 -4.05
N ARG A 87 3.77 17.51 -4.73
CA ARG A 87 3.87 18.87 -4.20
C ARG A 87 2.50 19.48 -3.91
N TYR A 88 1.53 19.22 -4.79
CA TYR A 88 0.16 19.66 -4.57
C TYR A 88 -0.43 19.04 -3.30
N TRP A 89 -0.37 17.72 -3.15
CA TRP A 89 -0.94 17.02 -2.00
C TRP A 89 -0.23 17.34 -0.68
N VAL A 90 1.09 17.44 -0.68
CA VAL A 90 1.88 17.82 0.52
C VAL A 90 1.43 19.19 1.05
N LYS A 91 1.23 20.16 0.17
CA LYS A 91 0.74 21.48 0.53
C LYS A 91 -0.75 21.48 0.91
N TYR A 92 -1.58 20.78 0.14
CA TYR A 92 -3.02 20.72 0.37
C TYR A 92 -3.39 20.06 1.71
N LEU A 93 -2.63 19.04 2.11
CA LEU A 93 -2.79 18.32 3.38
C LEU A 93 -2.05 19.00 4.54
N ASP A 94 -1.34 20.10 4.29
CA ASP A 94 -0.56 20.85 5.30
C ASP A 94 0.46 19.98 6.05
N ILE A 95 1.20 19.15 5.31
CA ILE A 95 2.17 18.19 5.86
C ILE A 95 3.63 18.50 5.48
N GLU A 96 3.91 19.74 5.05
CA GLU A 96 5.23 20.19 4.63
C GLU A 96 6.30 20.02 5.72
N ASP A 97 5.90 20.14 6.99
CA ASP A 97 6.78 20.04 8.17
C ASP A 97 7.03 18.60 8.65
N LEU A 98 6.31 17.61 8.13
CA LEU A 98 6.51 16.20 8.49
C LEU A 98 7.79 15.62 7.87
N SER A 99 8.33 14.56 8.45
CA SER A 99 9.43 13.82 7.83
C SER A 99 8.99 13.20 6.50
N SER A 100 9.94 12.90 5.60
CA SER A 100 9.60 12.30 4.30
C SER A 100 8.84 10.99 4.44
N ASP A 101 9.12 10.21 5.48
CA ASP A 101 8.50 8.89 5.71
C ASP A 101 7.05 9.05 6.16
N GLU A 102 6.79 10.04 7.02
CA GLU A 102 5.43 10.39 7.45
C GLU A 102 4.62 11.00 6.31
N GLN A 103 5.24 11.87 5.50
CA GLN A 103 4.60 12.39 4.30
C GLN A 103 4.21 11.24 3.36
N ASP A 104 5.10 10.26 3.14
CA ASP A 104 4.81 9.10 2.30
C ASP A 104 3.59 8.32 2.82
N TYR A 105 3.51 8.07 4.13
CA TYR A 105 2.34 7.42 4.73
C TYR A 105 1.04 8.22 4.53
N VAL A 106 1.07 9.53 4.82
CA VAL A 106 -0.12 10.39 4.67
C VAL A 106 -0.54 10.48 3.20
N LEU A 107 0.42 10.55 2.27
CA LEU A 107 0.15 10.54 0.84
C LEU A 107 -0.40 9.20 0.35
N LEU A 108 0.06 8.07 0.89
CA LEU A 108 -0.56 6.77 0.64
C LEU A 108 -2.01 6.77 1.11
N LYS A 109 -2.27 7.26 2.33
CA LYS A 109 -3.59 7.27 2.95
C LYS A 109 -4.61 8.17 2.26
N PHE A 110 -4.20 9.35 1.78
CA PHE A 110 -5.13 10.35 1.24
C PHE A 110 -4.90 10.70 -0.23
N GLY A 111 -3.67 10.53 -0.72
CA GLY A 111 -3.27 10.91 -2.08
C GLY A 111 -3.42 9.80 -3.11
N THR A 112 -3.68 8.55 -2.70
CA THR A 112 -3.86 7.41 -3.62
C THR A 112 -5.31 7.07 -3.90
N MET A 113 -6.24 7.99 -3.61
CA MET A 113 -7.67 7.74 -3.80
C MET A 113 -8.11 7.51 -5.26
N SER A 114 -7.22 7.64 -6.25
CA SER A 114 -7.43 7.22 -7.65
C SER A 114 -6.10 7.10 -8.40
N PRO A 115 -5.41 5.94 -8.36
CA PRO A 115 -4.22 5.73 -9.17
C PRO A 115 -4.59 5.66 -10.66
N ILE A 116 -3.72 6.20 -11.51
CA ILE A 116 -3.89 6.13 -12.96
C ILE A 116 -3.43 4.73 -13.40
N GLY A 117 -4.39 3.82 -13.59
CA GLY A 117 -4.11 2.44 -13.97
C GLY A 117 -4.98 1.45 -13.21
N ASN A 118 -5.40 0.40 -13.92
CA ASN A 118 -6.50 -0.49 -13.55
C ASN A 118 -6.19 -1.50 -12.44
N SER A 119 -5.47 -1.17 -11.35
CA SER A 119 -4.98 -2.21 -10.44
C SER A 119 -5.28 -2.03 -8.95
N ASN A 120 -4.76 -1.06 -8.18
CA ASN A 120 -4.95 -1.10 -6.71
C ASN A 120 -5.13 0.28 -6.05
N HIS A 121 -6.03 0.38 -5.06
CA HIS A 121 -6.31 1.55 -4.22
C HIS A 121 -5.91 1.27 -2.76
N LEU A 122 -5.56 2.30 -1.99
CA LEU A 122 -5.39 2.21 -0.54
C LEU A 122 -6.46 3.06 0.17
N ALA A 123 -7.29 2.43 1.00
CA ALA A 123 -8.35 3.04 1.81
C ALA A 123 -8.05 2.98 3.32
#